data_AF-A0A946XX69-F1
#
_entry.id   AF-A0A946XX69-F1
#
_cell.length_a   1.000
_cell.length_b   1.000
_cell.length_c   1.000
_cell.angle_alpha   90.00
_cell.angle_beta   90.00
_cell.angle_gamma   90.00
#
_symmetry.space_group_name_H-M   'P 1'
#
loop_
_entity.id
_entity.type
_entity.pdbx_description
1 polymer ?
#
loop_
_entity_poly.entity_id
_entity_poly.type
_entity_poly.pdbx_seq_one_letter_code
_entity_poly.pdbx_strand_id
1 'polypeptide(L)'
;ALDCADRFIRVDTSLPAQEAAEKFETCLQPMKAVDVGFLGMGTDGHTAGFFTREQAQMKSGALTLCTHRPDGMQGVSVTPAFFQKVRKIILLVTGESKRAIINTLLNEPDSIPAGIALSDHPNVELWTDIRVS
;
A
#
# COMPACT_ATOMS: atom_id res chain seq x y z
N ALA A 1 -19.03 17.70 14.00
CA ALA A 1 -18.12 16.65 13.51
C ALA A 1 -18.67 16.14 12.19
N LEU A 2 -17.82 15.76 11.23
CA LEU A 2 -18.29 15.12 10.01
C LEU A 2 -18.87 13.75 10.40
N ASP A 3 -20.19 13.61 10.30
CA ASP A 3 -20.90 12.38 10.64
C ASP A 3 -20.76 11.39 9.47
N CYS A 4 -19.76 10.52 9.56
CA CYS A 4 -19.33 9.64 8.46
C CYS A 4 -19.18 8.18 8.89
N ALA A 5 -19.78 7.77 10.02
CA ALA A 5 -19.64 6.41 10.53
C ALA A 5 -20.04 5.35 9.48
N ASP A 6 -21.07 5.63 8.68
CA ASP A 6 -21.57 4.73 7.63
C ASP A 6 -20.74 4.75 6.33
N ARG A 7 -19.70 5.60 6.25
CA ARG A 7 -18.86 5.78 5.04
C ARG A 7 -17.38 5.43 5.27
N PHE A 8 -17.04 4.85 6.41
CA PHE A 8 -15.68 4.47 6.75
C PHE A 8 -15.52 2.95 6.88
N ILE A 9 -14.86 2.34 5.91
CA ILE A 9 -14.48 0.93 5.98
C ILE A 9 -13.10 0.84 6.62
N ARG A 10 -13.01 0.16 7.76
CA ARG A 10 -11.76 0.01 8.52
C ARG A 10 -11.46 -1.45 8.81
N VAL A 11 -10.17 -1.74 9.02
CA VAL A 11 -9.73 -2.99 9.62
C VAL A 11 -10.23 -3.07 11.06
N ASP A 12 -10.81 -4.21 11.44
CA ASP A 12 -11.21 -4.47 12.82
C ASP A 12 -10.03 -5.02 13.62
N THR A 13 -9.28 -4.12 14.26
CA THR A 13 -8.09 -4.47 15.02
C THR A 13 -8.37 -5.10 16.38
N SER A 14 -9.65 -5.38 16.71
CA SER A 14 -10.00 -6.19 17.88
C SER A 14 -9.88 -7.70 17.61
N LEU A 15 -9.78 -8.09 16.33
CA LEU A 15 -9.62 -9.47 15.88
C LEU A 15 -8.13 -9.82 15.68
N PRO A 16 -7.77 -11.11 15.71
CA PRO A 16 -6.49 -11.59 15.21
C PRO A 16 -6.24 -11.10 13.78
N ALA A 17 -4.99 -10.78 13.43
CA ALA A 17 -4.68 -10.11 12.16
C ALA A 17 -5.15 -10.87 10.91
N GLN A 18 -5.08 -12.20 10.94
CA GLN A 18 -5.59 -13.05 9.85
C GLN A 18 -7.11 -12.92 9.69
N GLU A 19 -7.87 -13.03 10.78
CA GLU A 19 -9.34 -12.86 10.78
C GLU A 19 -9.74 -11.43 10.40
N ALA A 20 -8.98 -10.44 10.86
CA ALA A 20 -9.17 -9.04 10.52
C ALA A 20 -8.98 -8.78 9.01
N ALA A 21 -7.98 -9.44 8.38
CA ALA A 21 -7.76 -9.37 6.94
C ALA A 21 -8.95 -9.97 6.15
N GLU A 22 -9.39 -11.16 6.51
CA GLU A 22 -10.53 -11.84 5.87
C GLU A 22 -11.84 -11.04 5.99
N LYS A 23 -12.09 -10.47 7.17
CA LYS A 23 -13.24 -9.57 7.40
C LYS A 23 -13.12 -8.30 6.55
N PHE A 24 -11.94 -7.69 6.50
CA PHE A 24 -11.71 -6.48 5.71
C PHE A 24 -11.87 -6.75 4.21
N GLU A 25 -11.40 -7.90 3.71
CA GLU A 25 -11.60 -8.33 2.34
C GLU A 25 -13.08 -8.41 1.96
N THR A 26 -13.90 -9.01 2.84
CA THR A 26 -15.35 -9.09 2.65
C THR A 26 -15.98 -7.69 2.48
N CYS A 27 -15.49 -6.69 3.24
CA CYS A 27 -15.94 -5.31 3.09
C CYS A 27 -15.45 -4.64 1.79
N LEU A 28 -14.29 -5.03 1.27
CA LEU A 28 -13.70 -4.48 0.04
C LEU A 28 -14.22 -5.14 -1.24
N GLN A 29 -14.74 -6.36 -1.17
CA GLN A 29 -15.26 -7.09 -2.33
C GLN A 29 -16.31 -6.30 -3.15
N PRO A 30 -17.31 -5.63 -2.53
CA PRO A 30 -18.30 -4.84 -3.26
C PRO A 30 -17.73 -3.57 -3.93
N MET A 31 -16.55 -3.10 -3.52
CA MET A 31 -15.93 -1.90 -4.10
C MET A 31 -15.47 -2.20 -5.52
N LYS A 32 -16.04 -1.47 -6.50
CA LYS A 32 -15.69 -1.58 -7.92
C LYS A 32 -14.62 -0.59 -8.35
N ALA A 33 -14.57 0.58 -7.73
CA ALA A 33 -13.62 1.62 -8.02
C ALA A 33 -13.32 2.44 -6.76
N VAL A 34 -12.07 2.84 -6.62
CA VAL A 34 -11.57 3.81 -5.63
C VAL A 34 -10.94 4.94 -6.41
N ASP A 35 -11.32 6.18 -6.14
CA ASP A 35 -10.84 7.32 -6.92
C ASP A 35 -9.35 7.59 -6.68
N VAL A 36 -8.94 7.59 -5.41
CA VAL A 36 -7.57 7.93 -5.02
C VAL A 36 -7.11 7.00 -3.90
N GLY A 37 -5.91 6.44 -4.04
CA GLY A 37 -5.18 5.75 -2.99
C GLY A 37 -3.97 6.58 -2.57
N PHE A 38 -3.76 6.73 -1.27
CA PHE A 38 -2.55 7.35 -0.72
C PHE A 38 -1.66 6.28 -0.12
N LEU A 39 -0.40 6.28 -0.50
CA LEU A 39 0.62 5.39 0.01
C LEU A 39 1.80 6.18 0.56
N GLY A 40 2.49 5.63 1.55
CA GLY A 40 3.82 6.08 1.96
C GLY A 40 4.90 5.11 1.46
N MET A 41 6.16 5.47 1.68
CA MET A 41 7.30 4.57 1.42
C MET A 41 8.31 4.60 2.58
N GLY A 42 8.73 3.43 3.03
CA GLY A 42 9.81 3.23 3.99
C GLY A 42 11.19 3.62 3.44
N THR A 43 12.20 3.78 4.30
CA THR A 43 13.59 4.02 3.84
C THR A 43 14.23 2.79 3.21
N ASP A 44 13.63 1.63 3.44
CA ASP A 44 13.90 0.30 2.88
C ASP A 44 13.05 0.00 1.62
N GLY A 45 12.20 0.93 1.18
CA GLY A 45 11.36 0.77 -0.01
C GLY A 45 10.07 -0.01 0.21
N HIS A 46 9.72 -0.37 1.44
CA HIS A 46 8.40 -0.95 1.71
C HIS A 46 7.30 0.09 1.44
N THR A 47 6.13 -0.38 1.02
CA THR A 47 4.90 0.43 0.96
C THR A 47 3.74 -0.43 1.43
N ALA A 48 2.66 0.21 1.88
CA ALA A 48 1.55 -0.48 2.55
C ALA A 48 2.11 -1.47 3.59
N GLY A 49 1.71 -2.75 3.54
CA GLY A 49 2.33 -3.81 4.33
C GLY A 49 3.22 -4.78 3.53
N PHE A 50 3.87 -4.31 2.47
CA PHE A 50 4.75 -5.12 1.61
C PHE A 50 6.21 -4.98 2.02
N PHE A 51 6.68 -5.93 2.81
CA PHE A 51 8.08 -6.01 3.26
C PHE A 51 8.91 -6.98 2.40
N THR A 52 8.26 -7.84 1.62
CA THR A 52 8.93 -8.79 0.71
C THR A 52 8.50 -8.62 -0.73
N ARG A 53 9.30 -9.15 -1.66
CA ARG A 53 9.00 -9.16 -3.09
C ARG A 53 7.73 -9.96 -3.38
N GLU A 54 7.53 -11.08 -2.69
CA GLU A 54 6.37 -11.96 -2.88
C GLU A 54 5.07 -11.22 -2.57
N GLN A 55 5.04 -10.45 -1.47
CA GLN A 55 3.89 -9.63 -1.10
C GLN A 55 3.60 -8.55 -2.16
N ALA A 56 4.66 -7.87 -2.64
CA ALA A 56 4.55 -6.86 -3.69
C ALA A 56 4.14 -7.43 -5.07
N GLN A 57 4.26 -8.75 -5.27
CA GLN A 57 3.88 -9.45 -6.51
C GLN A 57 2.46 -10.05 -6.47
N MET A 58 1.71 -9.91 -5.37
CA MET A 58 0.33 -10.42 -5.24
C MET A 58 -0.68 -9.61 -6.09
N LYS A 59 -0.53 -9.64 -7.41
CA LYS A 59 -1.31 -8.86 -8.40
C LYS A 59 -2.66 -9.49 -8.75
N SER A 60 -2.97 -10.68 -8.23
CA SER A 60 -4.23 -11.39 -8.42
C SER A 60 -4.63 -12.18 -7.18
N GLY A 61 -5.90 -12.54 -7.07
CA GLY A 61 -6.42 -13.36 -5.96
C GLY A 61 -6.93 -12.50 -4.81
N ALA A 62 -6.45 -12.77 -3.60
CA ALA A 62 -6.89 -12.09 -2.38
C ALA A 62 -6.68 -10.57 -2.49
N LEU A 63 -7.65 -9.79 -2.00
CA LEU A 63 -7.58 -8.32 -1.96
C LEU A 63 -6.86 -7.80 -0.72
N THR A 64 -6.69 -8.64 0.30
CA THR A 64 -6.01 -8.30 1.55
C THR A 64 -4.98 -9.35 1.93
N LEU A 65 -4.10 -8.98 2.85
CA LEU A 65 -3.14 -9.89 3.46
C LEU A 65 -2.91 -9.52 4.92
N CYS A 66 -2.66 -10.55 5.74
CA CYS A 66 -1.99 -10.39 7.02
C CYS A 66 -0.50 -10.17 6.77
N THR A 67 0.10 -9.24 7.51
CA THR A 67 1.50 -8.83 7.32
C THR A 67 2.27 -8.99 8.61
N HIS A 68 3.44 -9.61 8.54
CA HIS A 68 4.38 -9.66 9.66
C HIS A 68 5.42 -8.56 9.49
N ARG A 69 5.41 -7.61 10.43
CA ARG A 69 6.31 -6.47 10.41
C ARG A 69 7.67 -6.84 11.02
N PRO A 70 8.77 -6.19 10.62
CA PRO A 70 10.09 -6.41 11.20
C PRO A 70 10.18 -6.15 12.71
N ASP A 71 9.28 -5.33 13.26
CA ASP A 71 9.17 -5.03 14.69
C ASP A 71 8.45 -6.12 15.51
N GLY A 72 8.04 -7.22 14.88
CA GLY A 72 7.33 -8.33 15.50
C GLY A 72 5.81 -8.14 15.61
N MET A 73 5.28 -6.99 15.18
CA MET A 73 3.83 -6.78 15.13
C MET A 73 3.20 -7.40 13.89
N GLN A 74 1.94 -7.81 14.01
CA GLN A 74 1.13 -8.19 12.87
C GLN A 74 0.27 -7.02 12.41
N GLY A 75 -0.05 -6.97 11.13
CA GLY A 75 -0.87 -5.94 10.52
C GLY A 75 -1.77 -6.51 9.43
N VAL A 76 -2.63 -5.65 8.89
CA VAL A 76 -3.47 -5.95 7.74
C VAL A 76 -3.18 -4.90 6.69
N SER A 77 -3.01 -5.35 5.45
CA SER A 77 -2.84 -4.48 4.29
C SER A 77 -3.75 -4.96 3.16
N VAL A 78 -4.04 -4.06 2.21
CA VAL A 78 -4.52 -4.47 0.89
C VAL A 78 -3.36 -5.05 0.07
N THR A 79 -3.65 -5.91 -0.89
CA THR A 79 -2.67 -6.46 -1.85
C THR A 79 -2.56 -5.57 -3.10
N PRO A 80 -1.52 -5.76 -3.93
CA PRO A 80 -1.47 -5.16 -5.27
C PRO A 80 -2.67 -5.52 -6.16
N ALA A 81 -3.34 -6.66 -5.94
CA ALA A 81 -4.58 -6.98 -6.63
C ALA A 81 -5.68 -5.93 -6.38
N PHE A 82 -5.74 -5.35 -5.17
CA PHE A 82 -6.68 -4.27 -4.87
C PHE A 82 -6.28 -2.94 -5.53
N PHE A 83 -4.99 -2.70 -5.79
CA PHE A 83 -4.54 -1.47 -6.46
C PHE A 83 -5.17 -1.32 -7.85
N GLN A 84 -5.51 -2.41 -8.53
CA GLN A 84 -6.20 -2.40 -9.83
C GLN A 84 -7.62 -1.79 -9.77
N LYS A 85 -8.20 -1.66 -8.57
CA LYS A 85 -9.48 -0.96 -8.35
C LYS A 85 -9.29 0.55 -8.11
N VAL A 86 -8.05 1.01 -7.92
CA VAL A 86 -7.73 2.41 -7.63
C VAL A 86 -7.46 3.13 -8.95
N ARG A 87 -8.07 4.31 -9.16
CA ARG A 87 -7.89 5.07 -10.41
C ARG A 87 -6.59 5.85 -10.44
N LYS A 88 -6.16 6.36 -9.28
CA LYS A 88 -4.92 7.12 -9.11
C LYS A 88 -4.28 6.76 -7.77
N ILE A 89 -3.00 6.44 -7.79
CA ILE A 89 -2.22 6.26 -6.57
C ILE A 89 -1.26 7.44 -6.43
N ILE A 90 -1.30 8.08 -5.26
CA ILE A 90 -0.34 9.10 -4.87
C ILE A 90 0.58 8.48 -3.82
N LEU A 91 1.85 8.32 -4.17
CA LEU A 91 2.91 7.94 -3.27
C LEU A 91 3.47 9.22 -2.63
N LEU A 92 3.07 9.50 -1.39
CA LEU A 92 3.45 10.69 -0.64
C LEU A 92 4.65 10.37 0.27
N VAL A 93 5.83 10.88 -0.08
CA VAL A 93 7.09 10.54 0.59
C VAL A 93 7.86 11.80 0.89
N THR A 94 8.09 12.10 2.17
CA THR A 94 8.75 13.33 2.60
C THR A 94 9.91 13.09 3.56
N GLY A 95 10.82 14.07 3.62
CA GLY A 95 11.95 14.10 4.54
C GLY A 95 13.25 13.58 3.92
N GLU A 96 14.36 14.26 4.22
CA GLU A 96 15.68 14.03 3.61
C GLU A 96 16.18 12.59 3.72
N SER A 97 15.80 11.87 4.79
CA SER A 97 16.12 10.44 4.96
C SER A 97 15.58 9.54 3.85
N LYS A 98 14.61 10.03 3.07
CA LYS A 98 13.99 9.31 1.94
C LYS A 98 14.71 9.53 0.61
N ARG A 99 15.68 10.45 0.50
CA ARG A 99 16.33 10.78 -0.79
C ARG A 99 16.90 9.56 -1.49
N ALA A 100 17.66 8.74 -0.77
CA ALA A 100 18.29 7.55 -1.35
C ALA A 100 17.25 6.59 -1.93
N ILE A 101 16.20 6.28 -1.16
CA ILE A 101 15.17 5.33 -1.60
C ILE A 101 14.27 5.90 -2.70
N ILE A 102 14.04 7.21 -2.74
CA ILE A 102 13.37 7.88 -3.86
C ILE A 102 14.20 7.74 -5.13
N ASN A 103 15.52 7.96 -5.05
CA ASN A 103 16.40 7.74 -6.20
C ASN A 103 16.38 6.28 -6.66
N THR A 104 16.35 5.31 -5.74
CA THR A 104 16.17 3.90 -6.08
C THR A 104 14.84 3.65 -6.78
N LEU A 105 13.73 4.22 -6.27
CA LEU A 105 12.41 4.07 -6.91
C LEU A 105 12.41 4.61 -8.36
N LEU A 106 13.08 5.74 -8.61
CA LEU A 106 13.09 6.37 -9.93
C LEU A 106 14.01 5.66 -10.93
N ASN A 107 15.12 5.08 -10.48
CA ASN A 107 16.13 4.49 -11.36
C ASN A 107 16.03 2.96 -11.45
N GLU A 108 15.61 2.29 -10.38
CA GLU A 108 15.58 0.84 -10.24
C GLU A 108 14.30 0.37 -9.51
N PRO A 109 13.09 0.74 -9.98
CA PRO A 109 11.84 0.48 -9.26
C PRO A 109 11.63 -1.01 -8.92
N ASP A 110 12.04 -1.92 -9.80
CA ASP A 110 11.86 -3.36 -9.63
C ASP A 110 12.79 -3.99 -8.57
N SER A 111 13.69 -3.19 -7.98
CA SER A 111 14.57 -3.61 -6.89
C SER A 111 13.92 -3.52 -5.51
N ILE A 112 12.81 -2.77 -5.37
CA ILE A 112 12.17 -2.47 -4.08
C ILE A 112 10.67 -2.80 -4.08
N PRO A 113 10.08 -3.18 -2.92
CA PRO A 113 8.66 -3.55 -2.85
C PRO A 113 7.69 -2.50 -3.42
N ALA A 114 7.93 -1.21 -3.16
CA ALA A 114 7.07 -0.14 -3.66
C ALA A 114 7.02 -0.09 -5.19
N GLY A 115 8.17 -0.14 -5.87
CA GLY A 115 8.20 -0.13 -7.33
C GLY A 115 7.61 -1.41 -7.94
N ILE A 116 7.89 -2.57 -7.35
CA ILE A 116 7.30 -3.86 -7.79
C ILE A 116 5.77 -3.83 -7.69
N ALA A 117 5.21 -3.35 -6.57
CA ALA A 117 3.77 -3.30 -6.35
C ALA A 117 3.05 -2.31 -7.28
N LEU A 118 3.74 -1.23 -7.67
CA LEU A 118 3.19 -0.15 -8.49
C LEU A 118 3.47 -0.30 -9.99
N SER A 119 4.34 -1.24 -10.38
CA SER A 119 4.83 -1.44 -11.75
C SER A 119 3.75 -1.51 -12.84
N ASP A 120 2.59 -2.12 -12.54
CA ASP A 120 1.51 -2.29 -13.52
C ASP A 120 0.40 -1.23 -13.40
N HIS A 121 0.51 -0.30 -12.45
CA HIS A 121 -0.55 0.66 -12.22
C HIS A 121 -0.38 1.87 -13.17
N PRO A 122 -1.37 2.18 -14.03
CA PRO A 122 -1.18 3.13 -15.13
C PRO A 122 -1.11 4.60 -14.70
N ASN A 123 -1.47 4.90 -13.44
CA ASN A 123 -1.58 6.27 -12.95
C ASN A 123 -1.05 6.38 -11.50
N VAL A 124 0.28 6.50 -11.40
CA VAL A 124 0.99 6.65 -10.13
C VAL A 124 1.76 7.97 -10.15
N GLU A 125 1.61 8.76 -9.09
CA GLU A 125 2.38 10.00 -8.89
C GLU A 125 3.22 9.89 -7.61
N LEU A 126 4.47 10.30 -7.68
CA LEU A 126 5.32 10.54 -6.51
C LEU A 126 5.20 12.00 -6.10
N TRP A 127 4.71 12.26 -4.88
CA TRP A 127 4.68 13.58 -4.27
C TRP A 127 5.71 13.64 -3.16
N THR A 128 6.71 14.52 -3.30
CA THR A 128 7.83 14.62 -2.37
C THR A 128 8.31 16.06 -2.20
N ASP A 129 8.89 16.37 -1.04
CA ASP A 129 9.59 17.62 -0.75
C ASP A 129 11.06 17.60 -1.24
N ILE A 130 11.55 16.44 -1.65
CA ILE A 130 12.90 16.26 -2.15
C ILE A 130 12.98 16.63 -3.63
N ARG A 131 13.87 17.57 -3.96
CA ARG A 131 14.29 17.78 -5.35
C ARG A 131 15.12 16.59 -5.81
N VAL A 132 14.56 15.86 -6.75
CA VAL A 132 15.24 14.80 -7.51
C VAL A 132 15.90 15.44 -8.73
N SER A 133 17.14 15.04 -9.01
CA SER A 133 17.98 15.54 -10.11
C SER A 133 17.97 14.57 -11.28
#